data_AF-A0A535JM72-F1
#
_entry.id   AF-A0A535JM72-F1
#
_cell.length_a   1.000
_cell.length_b   1.000
_cell.length_c   1.000
_cell.angle_alpha   90.00
_cell.angle_beta   90.00
_cell.angle_gamma   90.00
#
_symmetry.space_group_name_H-M   'P 1'
#
loop_
_entity.id
_entity.type
_entity.pdbx_description
1 polymer ?
#
loop_
_entity_poly.entity_id
_entity_poly.type
_entity_poly.pdbx_seq_one_letter_code
_entity_poly.pdbx_strand_id
1 'polypeptide(L)' 'MASKPSNKEVIEVEGTVAEALPNAMFKVELQNGHAVLAHISGKMRMNFIRVVPGDKV' A
#
# COMPACT_ATOMS: atom_id res chain seq x y z
N MET A 1 27.96 7.26 17.37
CA MET A 1 26.81 6.39 17.68
C MET A 1 25.80 6.54 16.53
N ALA A 2 26.03 5.88 15.40
CA ALA A 2 25.18 5.97 14.21
C ALA A 2 24.97 4.56 13.67
N SER A 3 23.93 3.88 14.16
CA SER A 3 23.51 2.58 13.67
C SER A 3 22.27 2.76 12.79
N LYS A 4 22.41 2.50 11.49
CA LYS A 4 21.31 2.18 10.57
C LYS A 4 21.88 1.52 9.31
N PRO A 5 21.13 0.67 8.59
CA PRO A 5 19.79 0.16 8.87
C PRO A 5 19.69 -1.39 8.81
N SER A 6 18.78 -1.95 9.60
CA SER A 6 18.32 -3.33 9.47
C SER A 6 17.57 -3.49 8.16
N ASN A 7 18.07 -4.36 7.29
CA ASN A 7 17.48 -4.73 6.01
C ASN A 7 16.07 -5.29 6.25
N LYS A 8 15.03 -4.50 6.01
CA LYS A 8 13.64 -4.99 6.06
C LYS A 8 13.41 -5.77 4.77
N GLU A 9 13.32 -7.09 4.88
CA GLU A 9 12.80 -7.93 3.82
C GLU A 9 11.33 -7.53 3.59
N VAL A 10 11.08 -6.80 2.50
CA VAL A 10 9.74 -6.40 2.11
C VAL A 10 9.24 -7.43 1.11
N ILE A 11 8.07 -8.00 1.38
CA ILE A 11 7.39 -8.90 0.44
C ILE A 11 6.45 -8.03 -0.39
N GLU A 12 6.70 -7.97 -1.68
CA GLU A 12 5.84 -7.29 -2.64
C GLU A 12 4.72 -8.24 -3.04
N VAL A 13 3.48 -7.77 -2.92
CA VAL A 13 2.30 -8.56 -3.27
C VAL A 13 1.35 -7.68 -4.06
N GLU A 14 0.78 -8.25 -5.11
CA GLU A 14 -0.23 -7.59 -5.91
C GLU A 14 -1.63 -7.79 -5.31
N GLY A 15 -2.45 -6.75 -5.36
CA GLY A 15 -3.85 -6.80 -4.98
C GLY A 15 -4.70 -5.83 -5.77
N THR A 16 -6.01 -5.87 -5.52
CA THR A 16 -6.98 -4.94 -6.10
C THR A 16 -7.54 -4.08 -4.99
N VAL A 17 -7.60 -2.76 -5.21
CA VAL A 17 -8.19 -1.84 -4.25
C VAL A 17 -9.70 -2.07 -4.22
N ALA A 18 -10.23 -2.62 -3.13
CA ALA A 18 -11.66 -2.83 -2.95
C ALA A 18 -12.35 -1.53 -2.53
N GLU A 19 -11.81 -0.82 -1.54
CA GLU A 19 -12.44 0.36 -0.95
C GLU A 19 -11.40 1.41 -0.52
N ALA A 20 -11.74 2.69 -0.66
CA ALA A 20 -10.94 3.81 -0.15
C ALA A 20 -11.54 4.35 1.14
N LEU A 21 -10.73 4.41 2.21
CA LEU A 21 -11.14 4.88 3.54
C LEU A 21 -10.69 6.34 3.77
N PRO A 22 -11.43 7.10 4.59
CA PRO A 22 -10.96 8.41 5.06
C PRO A 22 -9.65 8.20 5.84
N ASN A 23 -8.63 9.04 5.56
CA ASN A 23 -7.21 8.95 6.00
C ASN A 23 -6.21 8.34 5.00
N ALA A 24 -6.55 8.24 3.71
CA ALA A 24 -5.67 7.67 2.69
C ALA A 24 -5.21 6.23 3.03
N MET A 25 -6.11 5.51 3.69
CA MET A 25 -6.04 4.06 3.85
C MET A 25 -6.88 3.42 2.76
N PHE A 26 -6.41 2.30 2.25
CA PHE A 26 -7.04 1.57 1.16
C PHE A 26 -7.21 0.13 1.60
N LYS A 27 -8.40 -0.39 1.41
CA LYS A 27 -8.66 -1.80 1.61
C LYS A 27 -8.29 -2.49 0.30
N VAL A 28 -7.28 -3.33 0.35
CA VAL A 28 -6.76 -4.06 -0.81
C VAL A 28 -7.10 -5.53 -0.62
N GLU A 29 -7.75 -6.10 -1.62
CA GLU A 29 -7.98 -7.54 -1.71
C GLU A 29 -6.83 -8.18 -2.47
N LEU A 30 -6.13 -9.07 -1.78
CA LEU A 30 -5.09 -9.89 -2.36
C LEU A 30 -5.72 -10.99 -3.21
N GLN A 31 -5.00 -11.49 -4.20
CA GLN A 31 -5.46 -12.63 -5.03
C GLN A 31 -5.76 -13.89 -4.22
N ASN A 32 -5.20 -13.98 -3.00
CA ASN A 32 -5.43 -15.08 -2.07
C ASN A 32 -6.77 -14.97 -1.30
N GLY A 33 -7.59 -13.93 -1.55
CA GLY A 33 -8.87 -13.70 -0.88
C GLY A 33 -8.77 -13.00 0.49
N HIS A 34 -7.58 -12.53 0.85
CA HIS A 34 -7.35 -11.76 2.07
C HIS A 34 -7.53 -10.27 1.82
N ALA A 35 -8.29 -9.59 2.68
CA ALA A 35 -8.38 -8.14 2.68
C ALA A 35 -7.36 -7.54 3.66
N VAL A 36 -6.51 -6.64 3.17
CA VAL A 36 -5.52 -5.91 3.97
C VAL A 36 -5.76 -4.41 3.92
N LEU A 37 -5.35 -3.73 4.99
CA LEU A 37 -5.35 -2.27 5.04
C LEU A 37 -3.98 -1.77 4.61
N ALA A 38 -3.93 -1.14 3.45
CA ALA A 38 -2.74 -0.51 2.89
C ALA A 38 -2.79 1.01 3.07
N HIS A 39 -1.62 1.64 3.08
CA HIS A 39 -1.48 3.09 3.09
C HIS A 39 -0.49 3.51 2.00
N ILE A 40 -0.70 4.72 1.48
CA ILE A 40 0.15 5.23 0.39
C ILE A 40 1.57 5.47 0.92
N SER A 41 2.56 4.94 0.19
CA SER A 41 3.98 5.23 0.45
C SER A 41 4.28 6.71 0.24
N GLY A 42 5.20 7.27 1.04
CA GLY A 42 5.57 8.70 0.94
C GLY A 42 6.00 9.13 -0.46
N LYS A 43 6.64 8.23 -1.23
CA LYS A 43 7.02 8.49 -2.64
C LYS A 43 5.80 8.74 -3.53
N MET A 44 4.75 7.94 -3.40
CA MET A 44 3.52 8.10 -4.18
C MET A 44 2.81 9.44 -3.87
N ARG A 45 2.88 9.92 -2.61
CA ARG A 45 2.38 11.25 -2.24
C ARG A 45 3.15 12.37 -2.93
N MET A 46 4.48 12.25 -3.04
CA MET A 46 5.31 13.22 -3.76
C MET A 46 5.00 13.24 -5.26
N ASN A 47 4.66 12.08 -5.83
CA ASN A 47 4.27 11.94 -7.23
C ASN A 47 2.78 12.23 -7.50
N PHE A 48 2.02 12.71 -6.50
CA PHE A 48 0.59 13.00 -6.61
C PHE A 48 -0.25 11.86 -7.22
N ILE A 49 0.13 10.61 -6.93
CA ILE A 49 -0.58 9.44 -7.45
C ILE A 49 -1.91 9.30 -6.71
N ARG A 50 -3.00 9.25 -7.48
CA ARG A 50 -4.36 9.07 -6.97
C ARG A 50 -4.80 7.63 -7.17
N VAL A 51 -5.02 6.92 -6.07
CA VAL A 51 -5.54 5.56 -6.07
C VAL A 51 -7.07 5.61 -6.05
N VAL A 52 -7.70 4.79 -6.89
CA VAL A 52 -9.17 4.70 -7.02
C VAL A 52 -9.60 3.25 -6.71
N PRO A 53 -10.78 3.02 -6.12
CA PRO A 53 -11.33 1.67 -6.00
C PRO A 53 -11.43 0.98 -7.36
N GLY A 54 -11.01 -0.29 -7.44
CA GLY A 54 -10.90 -1.08 -8.66
C GLY A 54 -9.52 -1.05 -9.32
N ASP A 55 -8.60 -0.22 -8.84
CA ASP A 55 -7.23 -0.17 -9.37
C ASP A 55 -6.39 -1.34 -8.86
N LYS A 56 -5.46 -1.82 -9.68
CA LYS A 56 -4.55 -2.92 -9.32
C LYS A 56 -3.26 -2.33 -8.77
N VAL A 57 -2.92 -2.65 -7.52
CA VAL A 57 -1.80 -2.08 -6.76
C VAL A 57 -0.84 -3.12 -6.23
#